data_AF-A0A402AIR5-F1
#
_entry.id   AF-A0A402AIR5-F1
#
_cell.length_a   1.000
_cell.length_b   1.000
_cell.length_c   1.000
_cell.angle_alpha   90.00
_cell.angle_beta   90.00
_cell.angle_gamma   90.00
#
_symmetry.space_group_name_H-M   'P 1'
#
loop_
_entity.id
_entity.type
_entity.pdbx_description
1 polymer ?
#
loop_
_entity_poly.entity_id
_entity_poly.type
_entity_poly.pdbx_seq_one_letter_code
_entity_poly.pdbx_strand_id
1 'polypeptide(L)'
;MANKHVGVMLMTYGSPATQEDIPAYIKNVYGGREPSEEVLTEFRRRYALIGGSPLIRITREQAQALEEELNTSSADGTTYHVTAGMRFSPPFVADMVPETASGAQSLVGIIMSPQYSRLL
;
A
#
# COMPACT_ATOMS: atom_id res chain seq x y z
N MET A 1 12.94 30.87 -1.24
CA MET A 1 12.06 29.76 -0.82
C MET A 1 12.30 28.62 -1.77
N ALA A 2 12.51 27.41 -1.26
CA ALA A 2 12.78 26.26 -2.12
C ALA A 2 11.44 25.56 -2.42
N ASN A 3 10.89 25.80 -3.62
CA ASN A 3 9.72 25.04 -4.09
C ASN A 3 10.15 23.61 -4.42
N LYS A 4 10.16 22.74 -3.42
CA LYS A 4 10.42 21.31 -3.57
C LYS A 4 9.10 20.57 -3.72
N HIS A 5 9.14 19.48 -4.45
CA HIS A 5 8.08 18.50 -4.56
C HIS A 5 8.59 17.15 -4.06
N VAL A 6 7.90 16.56 -3.09
CA VAL A 6 8.29 15.31 -2.46
C VAL A 6 7.20 14.27 -2.67
N GLY A 7 7.57 13.16 -3.29
CA GLY A 7 6.73 11.97 -3.33
C GLY A 7 6.86 11.20 -2.03
N VAL A 8 5.75 10.72 -1.47
CA VAL A 8 5.74 9.84 -0.29
C VAL A 8 4.89 8.62 -0.61
N MET A 9 5.42 7.42 -0.39
CA MET A 9 4.68 6.18 -0.58
C MET A 9 4.49 5.45 0.74
N LEU A 10 3.24 5.28 1.14
CA LEU A 10 2.87 4.38 2.21
C LEU A 10 2.84 2.95 1.69
N MET A 11 3.69 2.09 2.24
CA MET A 11 3.89 0.72 1.78
C MET A 11 3.39 -0.27 2.81
N THR A 12 2.57 -1.24 2.38
CA THR A 12 2.08 -2.33 3.24
C THR A 12 2.01 -3.65 2.49
N TYR A 13 1.65 -4.73 3.19
CA TYR A 13 1.49 -6.07 2.62
C TYR A 13 0.46 -6.10 1.49
N GLY A 14 -0.66 -5.40 1.69
CA GLY A 14 -1.82 -5.50 0.82
C GLY A 14 -2.80 -6.56 1.30
N SER A 15 -3.85 -6.73 0.50
CA SER A 15 -4.97 -7.60 0.81
C SER A 15 -5.76 -7.86 -0.48
N PRO A 16 -6.43 -9.01 -0.62
CA PRO A 16 -7.43 -9.15 -1.68
C PRO A 16 -8.55 -8.12 -1.48
N ALA A 17 -9.02 -7.52 -2.58
CA ALA A 17 -10.12 -6.56 -2.57
C ALA A 17 -11.47 -7.28 -2.57
N THR A 18 -11.53 -8.43 -3.24
CA THR A 18 -12.69 -9.31 -3.33
C THR A 18 -12.33 -10.75 -2.96
N GLN A 19 -13.32 -11.63 -2.81
CA GLN A 19 -13.03 -13.05 -2.55
C GLN A 19 -12.41 -13.74 -3.77
N GLU A 20 -12.72 -13.24 -4.96
CA GLU A 20 -12.21 -13.70 -6.24
C GLU A 20 -10.71 -13.42 -6.38
N ASP A 21 -10.20 -12.38 -5.71
CA ASP A 21 -8.78 -12.01 -5.71
C ASP A 21 -7.91 -12.89 -4.78
N ILE A 22 -8.52 -13.67 -3.88
CA ILE A 22 -7.79 -14.46 -2.88
C ILE A 22 -6.75 -15.39 -3.51
N PRO A 23 -7.04 -16.17 -4.57
CA PRO A 23 -6.04 -17.05 -5.16
C PRO A 23 -4.82 -16.30 -5.69
N ALA A 24 -5.04 -15.19 -6.41
CA ALA A 24 -3.95 -14.37 -6.94
C ALA A 24 -3.12 -13.74 -5.81
N TYR A 25 -3.79 -13.20 -4.77
CA TYR A 25 -3.11 -12.63 -3.62
C TYR A 25 -2.24 -13.66 -2.89
N ILE A 26 -2.77 -14.86 -2.56
CA ILE A 26 -2.00 -15.87 -1.84
C ILE A 26 -0.86 -16.40 -2.70
N LYS A 27 -1.06 -16.58 -4.01
CA LYS A 27 0.01 -16.92 -4.94
C LYS A 27 1.15 -15.90 -4.90
N ASN A 28 0.82 -14.60 -4.87
CA ASN A 28 1.82 -13.53 -4.74
C ASN A 28 2.56 -13.63 -3.39
N VAL A 29 1.84 -13.83 -2.29
CA VAL A 29 2.44 -14.04 -0.95
C VAL A 29 3.39 -15.24 -0.95
N TYR A 30 3.07 -16.29 -1.71
CA TYR A 30 3.88 -17.51 -1.81
C TYR A 30 5.04 -17.43 -2.80
N GLY A 31 5.27 -16.26 -3.42
CA GLY A 31 6.32 -16.06 -4.41
C GLY A 31 6.03 -16.78 -5.73
N GLY A 32 4.75 -16.87 -6.12
CA GLY A 32 4.30 -17.46 -7.38
C GLY A 32 3.89 -18.93 -7.29
N ARG A 33 4.10 -19.61 -6.16
CA ARG A 33 3.64 -20.99 -5.95
C ARG A 33 2.13 -21.03 -5.76
N GLU A 34 1.49 -22.04 -6.35
CA GLU A 34 0.06 -22.23 -6.20
C GLU A 34 -0.32 -22.62 -4.76
N PRO A 35 -1.33 -21.97 -4.16
CA PRO A 35 -1.87 -22.38 -2.89
C PRO A 35 -2.69 -23.68 -3.02
N SER A 36 -2.79 -24.45 -1.93
CA SER A 36 -3.70 -25.59 -1.89
C SER A 36 -5.16 -25.14 -1.80
N GLU A 37 -6.08 -25.99 -2.27
CA GLU A 37 -7.52 -25.74 -2.18
C GLU A 37 -8.01 -25.57 -0.73
N GLU A 38 -7.38 -26.27 0.22
CA GLU A 38 -7.68 -26.11 1.65
C GLU A 38 -7.36 -24.68 2.14
N VAL A 39 -6.20 -24.15 1.75
CA VAL A 39 -5.80 -22.77 2.08
C VAL A 39 -6.77 -21.78 1.44
N LEU A 40 -7.11 -21.96 0.16
CA LEU A 40 -8.06 -21.07 -0.52
C LEU A 40 -9.44 -21.08 0.14
N THR A 41 -9.92 -22.26 0.51
CA THR A 41 -11.21 -22.43 1.20
C THR A 41 -11.22 -21.71 2.55
N GLU A 42 -10.17 -21.88 3.35
CA GLU A 42 -10.08 -21.25 4.66
C GLU A 42 -9.93 -19.72 4.56
N PHE A 43 -9.15 -19.21 3.61
CA PHE A 43 -9.05 -17.77 3.40
C PHE A 43 -10.38 -17.17 2.93
N ARG A 44 -11.09 -17.79 2.00
CA ARG A 44 -12.44 -17.35 1.58
C ARG A 44 -13.38 -17.27 2.77
N ARG A 45 -13.42 -18.33 3.60
CA ARG A 45 -14.24 -18.36 4.82
C ARG A 45 -13.89 -17.22 5.77
N ARG A 46 -12.60 -16.98 6.05
CA ARG A 46 -12.15 -15.89 6.94
C ARG A 46 -12.53 -14.51 6.43
N TYR A 47 -12.30 -14.24 5.15
CA TYR A 47 -12.64 -12.95 4.55
C TYR A 47 -14.17 -12.74 4.50
N ALA A 48 -14.95 -13.79 4.25
CA ALA A 48 -16.41 -13.73 4.31
C ALA A 48 -16.91 -13.34 5.72
N LEU A 49 -16.33 -13.93 6.77
CA LEU A 49 -16.72 -13.65 8.16
C LEU A 49 -16.48 -12.20 8.60
N ILE A 50 -15.47 -11.54 8.04
CA ILE A 50 -15.15 -10.14 8.37
C ILE A 50 -15.71 -9.14 7.36
N GLY A 51 -16.40 -9.61 6.30
CA GLY A 51 -16.92 -8.75 5.24
C GLY A 51 -15.85 -8.21 4.27
N GLY A 52 -14.71 -8.88 4.17
CA GLY A 52 -13.53 -8.40 3.45
C GLY A 52 -12.56 -7.61 4.34
N SER A 53 -11.35 -7.36 3.82
CA SER A 53 -10.36 -6.58 4.55
C SER A 53 -10.46 -5.10 4.20
N PRO A 54 -10.49 -4.21 5.21
CA PRO A 54 -10.52 -2.78 4.96
C PRO A 54 -9.13 -2.19 4.69
N LEU A 55 -8.06 -3.00 4.68
CA LEU A 55 -6.67 -2.55 4.69
C LEU A 55 -6.37 -1.53 3.57
N ILE A 56 -6.65 -1.88 2.31
CA ILE A 56 -6.34 -1.02 1.15
C ILE A 56 -7.06 0.33 1.26
N ARG A 57 -8.35 0.30 1.63
CA ARG A 57 -9.16 1.52 1.79
C ARG A 57 -8.56 2.42 2.88
N ILE A 58 -8.27 1.84 4.05
CA ILE A 58 -7.69 2.58 5.18
C ILE A 58 -6.32 3.15 4.82
N THR A 59 -5.44 2.39 4.16
CA THR A 59 -4.11 2.88 3.78
C THR A 59 -4.20 4.03 2.76
N ARG A 60 -5.17 4.00 1.85
CA ARG A 60 -5.44 5.13 0.93
C ARG A 60 -5.97 6.36 1.66
N GLU A 61 -6.90 6.18 2.60
CA GLU A 61 -7.41 7.26 3.45
C GLU A 61 -6.27 7.87 4.30
N GLN A 62 -5.36 7.05 4.82
CA GLN A 62 -4.17 7.51 5.53
C GLN A 62 -3.20 8.29 4.63
N ALA A 63 -2.99 7.84 3.39
CA ALA A 63 -2.16 8.56 2.42
C ALA A 63 -2.74 9.95 2.13
N GLN A 64 -4.05 10.03 1.87
CA GLN A 64 -4.73 11.30 1.65
C GLN A 64 -4.60 12.22 2.87
N ALA A 65 -4.92 11.73 4.07
CA ALA A 65 -4.84 12.53 5.29
C ALA A 65 -3.40 13.04 5.56
N LEU A 66 -2.39 12.21 5.27
CA LEU A 66 -0.99 12.61 5.40
C LEU A 66 -0.60 13.67 4.35
N GLU A 67 -1.08 13.56 3.12
CA GLU A 67 -0.87 14.57 2.07
C GLU A 67 -1.42 15.93 2.50
N GLU A 68 -2.66 15.95 2.99
CA GLU A 68 -3.33 17.16 3.46
C GLU A 68 -2.57 17.81 4.64
N GLU A 69 -2.15 17.00 5.62
CA GLU A 69 -1.41 17.46 6.79
C GLU A 69 -0.03 18.04 6.40
N LEU A 70 0.74 17.32 5.57
CA LEU A 70 2.08 17.76 5.14
C LEU A 70 2.02 19.04 4.32
N ASN A 71 1.05 19.16 3.41
CA ASN A 71 0.88 20.36 2.59
C ASN A 71 0.38 21.55 3.42
N THR A 72 -0.51 21.34 4.39
CA THR A 72 -0.99 22.39 5.30
C THR A 72 0.11 22.90 6.22
N SER A 73 0.95 22.00 6.71
CA SER A 73 2.07 22.32 7.63
C SER A 73 3.32 22.86 6.92
N SER A 74 3.33 22.93 5.59
CA SER A 74 4.49 23.38 4.82
C SER A 74 4.70 24.89 4.91
N ALA A 75 5.81 25.31 5.53
CA ALA A 75 6.15 26.72 5.71
C ALA A 75 7.10 27.28 4.62
N ASP A 76 7.80 26.43 3.88
CA ASP A 76 8.85 26.82 2.93
C ASP A 76 8.46 26.72 1.45
N GLY A 77 7.20 26.36 1.19
CA GLY A 77 6.65 26.15 -0.15
C GLY A 77 6.86 24.73 -0.70
N THR A 78 7.35 23.79 0.12
CA THR A 78 7.43 22.38 -0.26
C THR A 78 6.02 21.80 -0.46
N THR A 79 5.80 21.06 -1.53
CA THR A 79 4.58 20.30 -1.78
C THR A 79 4.84 18.80 -1.68
N TYR A 80 3.82 18.06 -1.27
CA TYR A 80 3.87 16.63 -1.08
C TYR A 80 2.81 15.95 -1.92
N HIS A 81 3.18 14.83 -2.53
CA HIS A 81 2.23 13.89 -3.14
C HIS A 81 2.37 12.55 -2.44
N VAL A 82 1.30 12.07 -1.79
CA VAL A 82 1.31 10.87 -0.97
C VAL A 82 0.43 9.80 -1.58
N THR A 83 0.99 8.62 -1.81
CA THR A 83 0.29 7.47 -2.37
C THR A 83 0.36 6.26 -1.46
N ALA A 84 -0.39 5.22 -1.79
CA ALA A 84 -0.33 3.91 -1.13
C ALA A 84 0.05 2.82 -2.14
N GLY A 85 1.03 1.98 -1.80
CA GLY A 85 1.48 0.85 -2.59
C GLY A 85 1.53 -0.43 -1.78
N MET A 86 1.12 -1.55 -2.39
CA MET A 86 1.06 -2.84 -1.70
C MET A 86 2.03 -3.84 -2.29
N ARG A 87 2.54 -4.75 -1.45
CA ARG A 87 3.53 -5.75 -1.87
C ARG A 87 2.90 -6.91 -2.64
N PHE A 88 1.72 -7.37 -2.24
CA PHE A 88 1.13 -8.62 -2.75
C PHE A 88 -0.23 -8.44 -3.43
N SER A 89 -0.77 -7.23 -3.46
CA SER A 89 -2.04 -6.90 -4.14
C SER A 89 -1.94 -5.55 -4.86
N PRO A 90 -2.83 -5.25 -5.81
CA PRO A 90 -2.98 -3.90 -6.33
C PRO A 90 -3.44 -2.91 -5.23
N PRO A 91 -3.13 -1.61 -5.37
CA PRO A 91 -2.14 -1.06 -6.31
C PRO A 91 -0.72 -1.48 -5.89
N PHE A 92 0.06 -2.09 -6.78
CA PHE A 92 1.36 -2.62 -6.38
C PHE A 92 2.37 -1.49 -6.16
N VAL A 93 3.32 -1.68 -5.24
CA VAL A 93 4.43 -0.74 -5.04
C VAL A 93 5.08 -0.36 -6.36
N ALA A 94 5.41 -1.37 -7.19
CA ALA A 94 6.06 -1.15 -8.49
C ALA A 94 5.22 -0.27 -9.44
N ASP A 95 3.91 -0.42 -9.42
CA ASP A 95 2.99 0.36 -10.26
C ASP A 95 2.84 1.79 -9.76
N MET A 96 2.92 1.99 -8.45
CA MET A 96 2.74 3.31 -7.82
C MET A 96 4.02 4.14 -7.77
N VAL A 97 5.21 3.54 -7.91
CA VAL A 97 6.48 4.31 -7.90
C VAL A 97 6.49 5.41 -8.97
N PRO A 98 6.16 5.17 -10.25
CA PRO A 98 6.17 6.22 -11.27
C PRO A 98 5.19 7.36 -10.97
N GLU A 99 3.99 7.04 -10.47
CA GLU A 99 2.99 8.04 -10.08
C GLU A 99 3.51 8.90 -8.92
N THR A 100 4.00 8.24 -7.86
CA THR A 100 4.46 8.93 -6.65
C THR A 100 5.70 9.79 -6.91
N ALA A 101 6.57 9.35 -7.81
CA ALA A 101 7.79 10.06 -8.17
C ALA A 101 7.57 11.16 -9.23
N SER A 102 6.37 11.27 -9.79
CA SER A 102 6.08 12.19 -10.89
C SER A 102 6.36 13.64 -10.48
N GLY A 103 7.37 14.25 -11.10
CA GLY A 103 7.80 15.63 -10.82
C GLY A 103 8.49 15.83 -9.46
N ALA A 104 8.68 14.76 -8.68
CA ALA A 104 9.28 14.86 -7.35
C ALA A 104 10.81 14.93 -7.43
N GLN A 105 11.42 15.80 -6.62
CA GLN A 105 12.87 15.86 -6.46
C GLN A 105 13.38 14.76 -5.51
N SER A 106 12.51 14.24 -4.65
CA SER A 106 12.81 13.15 -3.72
C SER A 106 11.60 12.27 -3.50
N LEU A 107 11.84 10.97 -3.30
CA LEU A 107 10.83 9.98 -2.96
C LEU A 107 11.12 9.40 -1.58
N VAL A 108 10.11 9.38 -0.70
CA VAL A 108 10.18 8.80 0.64
C VAL A 108 9.28 7.57 0.70
N GLY A 109 9.84 6.42 1.08
CA GLY A 109 9.06 5.21 1.36
C GLY A 109 8.82 5.04 2.85
N ILE A 110 7.57 4.89 3.27
CA ILE A 110 7.19 4.63 4.66
C ILE A 110 6.55 3.25 4.73
N ILE A 111 7.16 2.33 5.48
CA ILE A 111 6.56 1.02 5.73
C ILE A 111 5.51 1.18 6.84
N MET A 112 4.26 0.81 6.55
CA MET A 112 3.13 0.87 7.48
C MET A 112 3.13 -0.32 8.46
N SER A 113 4.31 -0.68 8.95
CA SER A 113 4.58 -1.66 10.00
C SER A 113 5.72 -1.10 10.85
N PRO A 114 5.44 -0.65 12.08
CA PRO A 114 6.42 0.11 12.86
C PRO A 114 7.62 -0.72 13.32
N GLN A 115 7.49 -2.06 13.37
CA GLN A 115 8.56 -2.96 13.71
C GLN A 115 9.28 -3.46 12.45
N TYR A 116 10.58 -3.21 12.38
CA TYR A 116 11.43 -3.79 11.34
C TYR A 116 11.59 -5.30 11.52
N SER A 117 11.52 -6.04 10.41
CA SER A 117 11.85 -7.47 10.34
C SER A 117 12.53 -7.78 9.02
N ARG A 118 13.53 -8.67 9.05
CA ARG A 118 14.15 -9.23 7.83
C ARG A 118 13.33 -10.33 7.18
N LEU A 119 12.36 -10.88 7.92
CA LEU A 119 11.53 -12.00 7.48
C LEU A 119 10.22 -11.53 6.83
N LEU A 120 9.87 -10.25 7.00
CA LEU A 120 8.63 -9.66 6.51
C LEU A 120 8.79 -8.89 5.20
#